data_AF-A0A0S7ZFX9-F1
#
_entry.id   AF-A0A0S7ZFX9-F1
#
_cell.length_a   1.000
_cell.length_b   1.000
_cell.length_c   1.000
_cell.angle_alpha   90.00
_cell.angle_beta   90.00
_cell.angle_gamma   90.00
#
_symmetry.space_group_name_H-M   'P 1'
#
loop_
_entity.id
_entity.type
_entity.pdbx_description
1 polymer ?
#
loop_
_entity_poly.entity_id
_entity_poly.type
_entity_poly.pdbx_seq_one_letter_code
_entity_poly.pdbx_strand_id
1 'polypeptide(L)'
;MNRLKKGLYGSQRRPRSRLFGLRCGQISARSEKVVHNGGWYNSAGEKLGWGDLSVQDIGRISRGLRKGELFIVLGERDSYWNFVSFKPEFRTSRKEKAPGIRYVIDRCYLSGARSRIYYVTSLDDESGKSMRLGGLTCRIITKQEARTLVRQARQTQRS
;
A
#
# COMPACT_ATOMS: atom_id res chain seq x y z
N MET A 1 -9.33 -13.34 14.33
CA MET A 1 -9.33 -12.54 13.07
C MET A 1 -8.08 -11.65 13.02
N ASN A 2 -7.28 -11.76 11.95
CA ASN A 2 -5.91 -11.22 11.87
C ASN A 2 -5.87 -9.71 11.54
N ARG A 3 -4.95 -8.99 12.19
CA ARG A 3 -4.65 -7.55 12.03
C ARG A 3 -3.49 -7.39 11.04
N LEU A 4 -3.44 -6.29 10.27
CA LEU A 4 -2.31 -5.98 9.39
C LEU A 4 -1.02 -5.69 10.19
N LYS A 5 -0.13 -6.67 10.28
CA LYS A 5 1.15 -6.59 11.01
C LYS A 5 2.35 -6.69 10.05
N LYS A 6 3.50 -6.14 10.45
CA LYS A 6 4.77 -6.26 9.71
C LYS A 6 5.04 -7.69 9.24
N GLY A 7 5.47 -7.84 7.99
CA GLY A 7 5.86 -9.13 7.43
C GLY A 7 4.72 -10.12 7.24
N LEU A 8 3.46 -9.67 7.26
CA LEU A 8 2.27 -10.52 7.11
C LEU A 8 2.35 -11.48 5.91
N TYR A 9 2.95 -11.04 4.80
CA TYR A 9 3.09 -11.86 3.59
C TYR A 9 4.49 -12.49 3.44
N GLY A 10 5.40 -12.27 4.40
CA GLY A 10 6.80 -12.69 4.33
C GLY A 10 7.67 -11.82 3.41
N SER A 11 8.96 -12.16 3.29
CA SER A 11 9.93 -11.47 2.42
C SER A 11 10.41 -12.30 1.22
N GLN A 12 9.97 -13.55 1.12
CA GLN A 12 10.34 -14.49 0.05
C GLN A 12 9.07 -14.87 -0.73
N ARG A 13 9.22 -15.31 -1.99
CA ARG A 13 8.14 -15.96 -2.76
C ARG A 13 7.70 -17.23 -2.02
N ARG A 14 6.70 -17.11 -1.14
CA ARG A 14 6.18 -18.17 -0.26
C ARG A 14 4.65 -18.24 -0.38
N PRO A 15 3.98 -19.35 0.05
CA PRO A 15 2.65 -19.70 -0.44
C PRO A 15 1.58 -18.67 -0.04
N ARG A 16 0.48 -18.62 -0.82
CA ARG A 16 -0.66 -17.71 -0.66
C ARG A 16 -0.93 -17.36 0.80
N SER A 17 -0.74 -16.10 1.17
CA SER A 17 -1.36 -15.61 2.40
C SER A 17 -2.86 -15.76 2.25
N ARG A 18 -3.53 -16.21 3.31
CA ARG A 18 -4.98 -16.27 3.36
C ARG A 18 -5.61 -14.87 3.41
N LEU A 19 -4.85 -13.83 3.76
CA LEU A 19 -5.37 -12.47 3.81
C LEU A 19 -5.41 -11.86 2.40
N PHE A 20 -6.62 -11.50 1.94
CA PHE A 20 -6.92 -10.91 0.63
C PHE A 20 -6.47 -11.75 -0.59
N GLY A 21 -5.99 -12.98 -0.38
CA GLY A 21 -5.51 -13.88 -1.43
C GLY A 21 -4.24 -13.41 -2.15
N LEU A 22 -3.43 -12.56 -1.51
CA LEU A 22 -2.19 -12.04 -2.07
C LEU A 22 -1.00 -12.99 -1.83
N ARG A 23 -0.01 -12.93 -2.72
CA ARG A 23 1.30 -13.57 -2.56
C ARG A 23 2.40 -12.53 -2.59
N CYS A 24 3.34 -12.60 -1.66
CA CYS A 24 4.53 -11.76 -1.72
C CYS A 24 5.37 -12.12 -2.95
N GLY A 25 5.83 -11.11 -3.68
CA GLY A 25 6.51 -11.25 -4.96
C GLY A 25 5.62 -11.74 -6.09
N GLN A 26 4.30 -11.57 -5.99
CA GLN A 26 3.40 -11.92 -7.09
C GLN A 26 3.67 -11.03 -8.30
N ILE A 27 3.85 -11.68 -9.44
CA ILE A 27 3.84 -11.04 -10.76
C ILE A 27 2.49 -11.38 -11.38
N SER A 28 1.73 -10.34 -11.72
CA SER A 28 0.42 -10.52 -12.33
C SER A 28 0.60 -10.67 -13.83
N ALA A 29 0.30 -11.86 -14.36
CA ALA A 29 0.21 -12.08 -15.82
C ALA A 29 -1.05 -11.45 -16.43
N ARG A 30 -1.94 -10.88 -15.61
CA ARG A 30 -3.20 -10.26 -16.07
C ARG A 30 -2.93 -8.85 -16.59
N SER A 31 -3.56 -8.51 -17.72
CA SER A 31 -3.47 -7.21 -18.39
C SER A 31 -3.97 -6.02 -17.55
N GLU A 32 -4.76 -6.27 -16.50
CA GLU A 32 -5.37 -5.23 -15.64
C GLU A 32 -4.50 -4.85 -14.42
N LYS A 33 -3.17 -4.88 -14.55
CA LYS A 33 -2.28 -4.44 -13.47
C LYS A 33 -2.38 -2.92 -13.30
N VAL A 34 -2.61 -2.47 -12.08
CA VAL A 34 -2.59 -1.04 -11.73
C VAL A 34 -1.43 -0.68 -10.80
N VAL A 35 -0.77 -1.70 -10.25
CA VAL A 35 0.44 -1.58 -9.46
C VAL A 35 1.46 -2.55 -10.03
N HIS A 36 2.65 -2.05 -10.34
CA HIS A 36 3.77 -2.88 -10.79
C HIS A 36 4.86 -2.91 -9.71
N ASN A 37 5.21 -4.11 -9.23
CA ASN A 37 6.22 -4.36 -8.18
C ASN A 37 6.13 -3.41 -6.97
N GLY A 38 4.91 -3.01 -6.60
CA GLY A 38 4.70 -2.07 -5.51
C GLY A 38 4.93 -2.71 -4.15
N GLY A 39 5.37 -1.91 -3.18
CA GLY A 39 5.42 -2.30 -1.78
C GLY A 39 4.11 -2.00 -1.08
N TRP A 40 3.71 -2.88 -0.18
CA TRP A 40 2.45 -2.79 0.57
C TRP A 40 2.73 -2.54 2.04
N TYR A 41 2.03 -1.60 2.67
CA TYR A 41 2.32 -1.11 4.01
C TYR A 41 1.05 -0.95 4.85
N ASN A 42 1.19 -1.04 6.17
CA ASN A 42 0.11 -0.72 7.12
C ASN A 42 0.15 0.75 7.59
N SER A 43 -0.80 1.13 8.44
CA SER A 43 -0.90 2.47 9.05
C SER A 43 0.25 2.83 10.01
N ALA A 44 1.14 1.88 10.35
CA ALA A 44 2.37 2.14 11.09
C ALA A 44 3.57 2.41 10.17
N GLY A 45 3.41 2.22 8.86
CA GLY A 45 4.50 2.32 7.89
C GLY A 45 5.41 1.10 7.89
N GLU A 46 4.87 -0.06 8.27
CA GLU A 46 5.57 -1.34 8.23
C GLU A 46 5.21 -2.09 6.96
N LYS A 47 6.21 -2.68 6.30
CA LYS A 47 6.00 -3.43 5.07
C LYS A 47 5.27 -4.73 5.38
N LEU A 48 4.16 -4.94 4.69
CA LEU A 48 3.35 -6.14 4.70
C LEU A 48 3.90 -7.16 3.71
N GLY A 49 4.26 -6.70 2.50
CA GLY A 49 4.72 -7.49 1.37
C GLY A 49 5.02 -6.61 0.15
N TRP A 50 5.19 -7.23 -1.01
CA TRP A 50 5.39 -6.55 -2.29
C TRP A 50 4.86 -7.39 -3.45
N GLY A 51 4.65 -6.76 -4.60
CA GLY A 51 4.27 -7.40 -5.85
C GLY A 51 3.28 -6.56 -6.65
N ASP A 52 2.87 -7.09 -7.80
CA ASP A 52 1.85 -6.48 -8.62
C ASP A 52 0.49 -6.52 -7.93
N LEU A 53 -0.36 -5.52 -8.19
CA LEU A 53 -1.78 -5.55 -7.80
C LEU A 53 -2.65 -5.24 -9.03
N SER A 54 -3.65 -6.09 -9.23
CA SER A 54 -4.73 -5.84 -10.16
C SER A 54 -5.84 -5.02 -9.51
N VAL A 55 -6.75 -4.53 -10.34
CA VAL A 55 -8.01 -3.89 -9.92
C VAL A 55 -8.80 -4.78 -8.93
N GLN A 56 -8.90 -6.06 -9.26
CA GLN A 56 -9.61 -7.06 -8.46
C GLN A 56 -8.94 -7.25 -7.08
N ASP A 57 -7.61 -7.18 -7.01
CA ASP A 57 -6.88 -7.27 -5.74
C ASP A 57 -7.22 -6.10 -4.84
N ILE A 58 -7.16 -4.87 -5.35
CA ILE A 58 -7.48 -3.66 -4.58
C ILE A 58 -8.94 -3.69 -4.11
N GLY A 59 -9.87 -4.11 -4.96
CA GLY A 59 -11.28 -4.26 -4.59
C GLY A 59 -11.51 -5.31 -3.49
N ARG A 60 -10.74 -6.41 -3.48
CA ARG A 60 -10.78 -7.42 -2.40
C ARG A 60 -10.16 -6.90 -1.11
N ILE A 61 -9.02 -6.23 -1.20
CA ILE A 61 -8.33 -5.61 -0.06
C ILE A 61 -9.26 -4.60 0.60
N SER A 62 -9.78 -3.62 -0.14
CA SER A 62 -10.63 -2.55 0.39
C SER A 62 -11.88 -3.08 1.11
N ARG A 63 -12.53 -4.11 0.56
CA ARG A 63 -13.69 -4.76 1.20
C ARG A 63 -13.33 -5.57 2.45
N GLY A 64 -12.12 -6.15 2.49
CA GLY A 64 -11.66 -6.98 3.59
C GLY A 64 -10.99 -6.22 4.74
N LEU A 65 -10.69 -4.93 4.58
CA LEU A 65 -10.07 -4.12 5.63
C LEU A 65 -11.00 -3.92 6.82
N ARG A 66 -10.46 -4.09 8.03
CA ARG A 66 -11.19 -3.78 9.26
C ARG A 66 -11.27 -2.26 9.45
N LYS A 67 -12.20 -1.83 10.31
CA LYS A 67 -12.30 -0.42 10.70
C LYS A 67 -10.95 0.02 11.30
N GLY A 68 -10.43 1.16 10.86
CA GLY A 68 -9.14 1.69 11.29
C GLY A 68 -7.91 1.01 10.68
N GLU A 69 -8.06 -0.01 9.82
CA GLU A 69 -6.94 -0.53 9.03
C GLU A 69 -6.77 0.25 7.73
N LEU A 70 -5.51 0.40 7.33
CA LEU A 70 -5.13 0.98 6.04
C LEU A 70 -4.18 0.02 5.32
N PHE A 71 -4.42 -0.13 4.02
CA PHE A 71 -3.49 -0.79 3.11
C PHE A 71 -2.94 0.28 2.18
N ILE A 72 -1.65 0.59 2.34
CA ILE A 72 -0.98 1.69 1.65
C ILE A 72 -0.01 1.11 0.62
N VAL A 73 0.00 1.66 -0.59
CA VAL A 73 0.83 1.17 -1.68
C VAL A 73 1.82 2.25 -2.15
N LEU A 74 3.09 1.84 -2.29
CA LEU A 74 4.20 2.63 -2.81
C LEU A 74 4.75 1.98 -4.08
N GLY A 75 5.17 2.79 -5.05
CA GLY A 75 5.72 2.28 -6.31
C GLY A 75 7.03 1.53 -6.06
N GLU A 76 7.50 0.75 -7.03
CA GLU A 76 8.75 -0.02 -6.89
C GLU A 76 9.95 0.88 -6.52
N ARG A 77 10.04 2.07 -7.14
CA ARG A 77 11.07 3.06 -6.83
C ARG A 77 11.11 3.41 -5.34
N ASP A 78 9.95 3.73 -4.78
CA ASP A 78 9.80 4.20 -3.41
C ASP A 78 9.79 3.09 -2.36
N SER A 79 9.45 1.87 -2.78
CA SER A 79 9.36 0.74 -1.86
C SER A 79 10.59 -0.17 -1.85
N TYR A 80 11.49 -0.03 -2.84
CA TYR A 80 12.70 -0.84 -2.98
C TYR A 80 13.91 -0.01 -3.39
N TRP A 81 13.91 0.61 -4.58
CA TRP A 81 15.13 1.21 -5.16
C TRP A 81 15.73 2.34 -4.32
N ASN A 82 14.91 3.15 -3.65
CA ASN A 82 15.40 4.20 -2.74
C ASN A 82 16.11 3.65 -1.49
N PHE A 83 16.06 2.34 -1.24
CA PHE A 83 16.70 1.70 -0.10
C PHE A 83 17.86 0.78 -0.49
N VAL A 84 18.14 0.62 -1.78
CA VAL A 84 19.24 -0.21 -2.29
C VAL A 84 20.55 0.58 -2.23
N SER A 85 21.57 -0.03 -1.61
CA SER A 85 22.96 0.41 -1.77
C SER A 85 23.64 -0.37 -2.89
N PHE A 86 24.40 0.30 -3.74
CA PHE A 86 25.03 -0.27 -4.95
C PHE A 86 26.48 -0.74 -4.73
N LYS A 87 26.92 -1.07 -3.51
CA LYS A 87 28.30 -1.51 -3.23
C LYS A 87 28.38 -2.57 -2.12
N PRO A 88 29.26 -3.59 -2.21
CA PRO A 88 29.56 -4.44 -3.39
C PRO A 88 28.50 -5.53 -3.63
N GLU A 89 27.46 -5.59 -2.79
CA GLU A 89 26.30 -6.48 -2.95
C GLU A 89 25.02 -5.62 -2.96
N PHE A 90 24.01 -6.02 -3.74
CA PHE A 90 22.68 -5.41 -3.68
C PHE A 90 22.06 -5.68 -2.31
N ARG A 91 22.20 -4.72 -1.40
CA ARG A 91 21.64 -4.79 -0.04
C ARG A 91 20.64 -3.66 0.16
N THR A 92 19.41 -4.03 0.47
CA THR A 92 18.40 -3.09 0.96
C THR A 92 18.67 -2.75 2.42
N SER A 93 18.61 -1.47 2.76
CA SER A 93 18.70 -1.04 4.16
C SER A 93 17.56 -1.63 5.03
N ARG A 94 17.78 -1.77 6.35
CA ARG A 94 16.72 -2.20 7.29
C ARG A 94 15.48 -1.30 7.26
N LYS A 95 15.64 -0.03 6.82
CA LYS A 95 14.55 0.94 6.68
C LYS A 95 13.56 0.54 5.59
N GLU A 96 13.93 -0.29 4.62
CA GLU A 96 13.02 -0.80 3.58
C GLU A 96 11.79 -1.52 4.18
N LYS A 97 12.00 -2.30 5.24
CA LYS A 97 10.94 -3.09 5.91
C LYS A 97 10.02 -2.27 6.81
N ALA A 98 10.46 -1.08 7.22
CA ALA A 98 9.72 -0.21 8.12
C ALA A 98 10.24 1.23 8.01
N PRO A 99 10.00 1.93 6.88
CA PRO A 99 10.51 3.28 6.68
C PRO A 99 9.76 4.33 7.51
N GLY A 100 8.67 3.90 8.16
CA GLY A 100 7.85 4.73 9.02
C GLY A 100 6.75 5.43 8.23
N ILE A 101 5.67 5.73 8.94
CA ILE A 101 4.43 6.20 8.33
C ILE A 101 4.56 7.54 7.60
N ARG A 102 5.48 8.43 8.05
CA ARG A 102 5.75 9.70 7.36
C ARG A 102 6.23 9.46 5.93
N TYR A 103 7.25 8.62 5.77
CA TYR A 103 7.77 8.23 4.46
C TYR A 103 6.68 7.59 3.58
N VAL A 104 5.92 6.65 4.15
CA VAL A 104 4.87 5.91 3.44
C VAL A 104 3.78 6.83 2.90
N ILE A 105 3.33 7.82 3.68
CA ILE A 105 2.30 8.77 3.20
C ILE A 105 2.86 9.71 2.13
N ASP A 106 4.09 10.20 2.31
CA ASP A 106 4.67 11.20 1.42
C ASP A 106 4.95 10.65 0.00
N ARG A 107 5.07 9.32 -0.11
CA ARG A 107 5.31 8.56 -1.36
C ARG A 107 4.14 7.66 -1.77
N CYS A 108 3.02 7.72 -1.04
CA CYS A 108 1.83 6.94 -1.35
C CYS A 108 1.23 7.42 -2.66
N TYR A 109 0.76 6.48 -3.47
CA TYR A 109 -0.11 6.78 -4.62
C TYR A 109 -1.48 6.10 -4.51
N LEU A 110 -1.62 5.08 -3.65
CA LEU A 110 -2.89 4.40 -3.40
C LEU A 110 -3.05 4.04 -1.91
N SER A 111 -4.20 4.38 -1.33
CA SER A 111 -4.58 3.97 0.02
C SER A 111 -5.97 3.35 0.02
N GLY A 112 -6.09 2.14 0.58
CA GLY A 112 -7.36 1.51 0.87
C GLY A 112 -7.75 1.75 2.32
N ALA A 113 -8.95 2.28 2.54
CA ALA A 113 -9.69 2.16 3.79
C ALA A 113 -10.92 1.28 3.54
N ARG A 114 -11.60 0.79 4.60
CA ARG A 114 -12.76 -0.09 4.43
C ARG A 114 -13.77 0.47 3.42
N SER A 115 -13.97 -0.26 2.32
CA SER A 115 -14.86 0.09 1.20
C SER A 115 -14.58 1.43 0.51
N ARG A 116 -13.39 2.00 0.70
CA ARG A 116 -12.96 3.26 0.07
C ARG A 116 -11.55 3.12 -0.49
N ILE A 117 -11.35 3.63 -1.69
CA ILE A 117 -10.07 3.63 -2.37
C ILE A 117 -9.70 5.08 -2.66
N TYR A 118 -8.47 5.45 -2.32
CA TYR A 118 -7.96 6.80 -2.47
C TYR A 118 -6.74 6.79 -3.39
N TYR A 119 -6.74 7.71 -4.35
CA TYR A 119 -5.54 8.06 -5.13
C TYR A 119 -4.90 9.29 -4.50
N VAL A 120 -3.62 9.21 -4.16
CA VAL A 120 -2.91 10.31 -3.49
C VAL A 120 -2.14 11.11 -4.53
N THR A 121 -2.41 12.40 -4.61
CA THR A 121 -1.77 13.33 -5.54
C THR A 121 -1.03 14.45 -4.80
N SER A 122 -0.07 15.07 -5.49
CA SER A 122 0.56 16.34 -5.08
C SER A 122 -0.12 17.58 -5.67
N LEU A 123 -1.12 17.39 -6.54
CA LEU A 123 -1.86 18.45 -7.21
C LEU A 123 -3.15 18.73 -6.43
N ASP A 124 -3.29 19.93 -5.89
CA ASP A 124 -4.40 20.28 -4.99
C ASP A 124 -5.72 20.54 -5.73
N ASP A 125 -5.67 20.93 -7.00
CA ASP A 125 -6.80 21.22 -7.90
C ASP A 125 -7.66 20.00 -8.26
N GLU A 126 -7.14 18.79 -8.02
CA GLU A 126 -7.82 17.52 -8.27
C GLU A 126 -8.41 16.90 -6.99
N SER A 127 -8.14 17.46 -5.81
CA SER A 127 -8.66 16.94 -4.54
C SER A 127 -10.18 16.92 -4.50
N GLY A 128 -10.76 15.86 -3.94
CA GLY A 128 -12.21 15.69 -3.80
C GLY A 128 -12.89 15.12 -5.03
N LYS A 129 -12.25 15.16 -6.20
CA LYS A 129 -12.76 14.54 -7.43
C LYS A 129 -12.69 13.01 -7.33
N SER A 130 -13.48 12.35 -8.18
CA SER A 130 -13.41 10.91 -8.39
C SER A 130 -12.73 10.63 -9.72
N MET A 131 -11.85 9.63 -9.75
CA MET A 131 -11.23 9.14 -10.98
C MET A 131 -11.44 7.63 -11.13
N ARG A 132 -11.36 7.15 -12.38
CA ARG A 132 -11.37 5.71 -12.66
C ARG A 132 -9.95 5.22 -12.90
N LEU A 133 -9.53 4.21 -12.14
CA LEU A 133 -8.26 3.50 -12.33
C LEU A 133 -8.55 2.05 -12.70
N GLY A 134 -8.48 1.70 -13.98
CA GLY A 134 -8.74 0.33 -14.47
C GLY A 134 -10.13 -0.20 -14.11
N GLY A 135 -11.14 0.68 -13.94
CA GLY A 135 -12.48 0.29 -13.51
C GLY A 135 -12.77 0.49 -12.01
N LEU A 136 -11.76 0.76 -11.19
CA LEU A 136 -11.94 1.19 -9.79
C LEU A 136 -12.30 2.66 -9.72
N THR A 137 -13.33 3.01 -8.95
CA THR A 137 -13.59 4.40 -8.58
C THR A 137 -12.73 4.75 -7.37
N CYS A 138 -11.83 5.69 -7.56
CA CYS A 138 -10.93 6.21 -6.54
C CYS A 138 -11.31 7.66 -6.24
N ARG A 139 -11.33 8.04 -4.97
CA ARG A 139 -11.38 9.47 -4.60
C ARG A 139 -9.96 10.02 -4.62
N ILE A 140 -9.74 11.12 -5.33
CA ILE A 140 -8.45 11.82 -5.33
C ILE A 140 -8.33 12.61 -4.02
N ILE A 141 -7.18 12.46 -3.35
CA ILE A 141 -6.88 13.14 -2.10
C ILE A 141 -5.47 13.74 -2.12
N THR A 142 -5.27 14.82 -1.38
CA THR A 142 -3.95 15.42 -1.18
C THR A 142 -3.13 14.61 -0.18
N LYS A 143 -1.82 14.87 -0.11
CA LYS A 143 -0.95 14.32 0.93
C LYS A 143 -1.42 14.70 2.34
N GLN A 144 -2.00 15.90 2.52
CA GLN A 144 -2.49 16.36 3.81
C GLN A 144 -3.76 15.60 4.24
N GLU A 145 -4.66 15.34 3.32
CA GLU A 145 -5.82 14.48 3.56
C GLU A 145 -5.38 13.04 3.88
N ALA A 146 -4.39 12.50 3.16
CA ALA A 146 -3.84 11.18 3.45
C ALA A 146 -3.24 11.10 4.87
N ARG A 147 -2.53 12.15 5.32
CA ARG A 147 -2.04 12.24 6.72
C ARG A 147 -3.18 12.23 7.72
N THR A 148 -4.28 12.92 7.43
CA THR A 148 -5.46 12.97 8.28
C THR A 148 -6.13 11.60 8.38
N LEU A 149 -6.32 10.91 7.25
CA LEU A 149 -6.86 9.54 7.22
C LEU A 149 -6.03 8.57 8.06
N VAL A 150 -4.71 8.64 7.97
CA VAL A 150 -3.82 7.80 8.79
C VAL A 150 -3.96 8.11 10.28
N ARG A 151 -4.05 9.38 10.67
CA ARG A 151 -4.26 9.77 12.07
C ARG A 151 -5.57 9.20 12.62
N GLN A 152 -6.67 9.36 11.87
CA GLN A 152 -7.99 8.84 12.24
C GLN A 152 -7.99 7.30 12.34
N ALA A 153 -7.37 6.62 11.37
CA ALA A 153 -7.25 5.17 11.38
C ALA A 153 -6.52 4.66 12.63
N ARG A 154 -5.42 5.34 13.03
CA ARG A 154 -4.66 4.99 14.24
C ARG A 154 -5.40 5.29 15.54
N GLN A 155 -6.20 6.35 15.59
CA GLN A 155 -7.08 6.63 16.74
C GLN A 155 -8.13 5.52 16.90
N THR A 156 -8.77 5.14 15.80
CA THR A 156 -9.77 4.06 15.76
C THR A 156 -9.20 2.69 16.15
N GLN A 157 -7.88 2.50 16.02
CA GLN A 157 -7.19 1.27 16.40
C GLN A 157 -6.80 1.21 17.89
N ARG A 158 -6.93 2.33 18.62
CA ARG A 158 -6.62 2.48 20.05
C ARG A 158 -7.87 2.50 20.94
N SER A 159 -9.00 2.92 20.37
CA SER A 159 -10.36 2.77 20.94
C SER A 159 -10.84 1.33 20.81
#